data_AF-A0A7C1T3E0-F1
#
_entry.id   AF-A0A7C1T3E0-F1
#
_cell.length_a   1.000
_cell.length_b   1.000
_cell.length_c   1.000
_cell.angle_alpha   90.00
_cell.angle_beta   90.00
_cell.angle_gamma   90.00
#
_symmetry.space_group_name_H-M   'P 1'
#
loop_
_entity.id
_entity.type
_entity.pdbx_description
1 polymer ?
#
loop_
_entity_poly.entity_id
_entity_poly.type
_entity_poly.pdbx_seq_one_letter_code
_entity_poly.pdbx_strand_id
1 'polypeptide(L)'
;MDTASPPLINQQEATTMTSTLRIIKKSTSPKLSPRAQSSLTYHVGYNDKSKSFHLRITANSGGGFFSNEWIALNDILGIIESTRSDKPFKALTFKTLYQSKGSNNHDFLAAALRAESLLLPVEKQLMSHMLGDGKSFKAAMQQLIKDKISLDDNVAEAEKIKEAKRAELIEAMKASAKKKPTSK
;
A
#
# COMPACT_ATOMS: atom_id res chain seq x y z
N MET A 1 -39.49 18.94 16.58
CA MET A 1 -38.87 18.38 15.36
C MET A 1 -37.46 18.94 15.33
N ASP A 2 -36.53 18.29 16.04
CA ASP A 2 -35.12 18.69 16.09
C ASP A 2 -34.33 17.74 15.19
N THR A 3 -33.96 18.21 14.00
CA THR A 3 -33.02 17.53 13.12
C THR A 3 -31.62 18.05 13.42
N ALA A 4 -30.91 17.37 14.31
CA ALA A 4 -29.48 17.60 14.50
C ALA A 4 -28.71 17.09 13.26
N SER A 5 -28.06 18.02 12.54
CA SER A 5 -27.06 17.71 11.53
C SER A 5 -25.94 16.86 12.14
N PRO A 6 -25.45 15.80 11.46
CA PRO A 6 -24.26 15.08 11.89
C PRO A 6 -23.03 16.02 11.83
N PRO A 7 -22.09 15.93 12.78
CA PRO A 7 -20.88 16.74 12.73
C PRO A 7 -20.04 16.32 11.52
N LEU A 8 -19.65 17.30 10.70
CA LEU A 8 -18.62 17.16 9.68
C LEU A 8 -17.33 16.68 10.36
N ILE A 9 -16.87 15.49 10.01
CA ILE A 9 -15.53 15.02 10.33
C ILE A 9 -14.54 15.98 9.67
N ASN A 10 -13.78 16.70 10.50
CA ASN A 10 -12.82 17.70 10.05
C ASN A 10 -11.64 16.99 9.35
N GLN A 11 -11.52 17.18 8.03
CA GLN A 11 -10.54 16.53 7.15
C GLN A 11 -9.12 17.14 7.25
N GLN A 12 -8.72 17.60 8.44
CA GLN A 12 -7.41 18.23 8.69
C GLN A 12 -6.44 17.36 9.50
N GLU A 13 -6.81 16.13 9.88
CA GLU A 13 -5.88 15.16 10.49
C GLU A 13 -5.05 14.37 9.46
N ALA A 14 -5.21 14.63 8.16
CA ALA A 14 -4.54 13.87 7.10
C ALA A 14 -3.07 14.28 6.82
N THR A 15 -2.49 15.22 7.58
CA THR A 15 -1.19 15.80 7.20
C THR A 15 -0.24 16.01 8.37
N THR A 16 0.00 14.98 9.19
CA THR A 16 1.25 14.78 9.98
C THR A 16 1.24 13.41 10.69
N MET A 17 1.27 12.32 9.92
CA MET A 17 1.53 10.99 10.48
C MET A 17 2.90 10.51 10.05
N THR A 18 3.93 11.02 10.73
CA THR A 18 5.29 10.49 10.67
C THR A 18 5.23 9.01 11.04
N SER A 19 5.30 8.15 10.01
CA SER A 19 5.31 6.68 10.01
C SER A 19 5.21 5.99 11.39
N THR A 20 3.98 5.70 11.83
CA THR A 20 3.72 4.84 13.00
C THR A 20 3.57 3.36 12.63
N LEU A 21 3.98 2.98 11.41
CA LEU A 21 3.88 1.61 10.93
C LEU A 21 5.22 0.90 11.15
N ARG A 22 5.23 -0.03 12.09
CA ARG A 22 6.36 -0.94 12.30
C ARG A 22 6.34 -2.02 11.24
N ILE A 23 7.41 -2.15 10.45
CA ILE A 23 7.52 -3.21 9.46
C ILE A 23 7.82 -4.52 10.20
N ILE A 24 6.91 -5.47 10.12
CA ILE A 24 7.04 -6.77 10.79
C ILE A 24 7.44 -7.89 9.82
N LYS A 25 7.26 -7.67 8.51
CA LYS A 25 7.68 -8.62 7.47
C LYS A 25 8.07 -7.89 6.19
N LYS A 26 9.13 -8.37 5.54
CA LYS A 26 9.49 -8.05 4.15
C LYS A 26 9.52 -9.37 3.39
N SER A 27 8.88 -9.44 2.24
CA SER A 27 8.77 -10.68 1.47
C SER A 27 8.62 -10.38 -0.02
N THR A 28 8.65 -11.43 -0.83
CA THR A 28 8.47 -11.34 -2.28
C THR A 28 7.27 -12.15 -2.74
N SER A 29 6.72 -11.77 -3.88
CA SER A 29 5.63 -12.47 -4.56
C SER A 29 5.95 -12.58 -6.05
N PRO A 30 5.63 -13.70 -6.73
CA PRO A 30 5.51 -13.67 -8.18
C PRO A 30 4.38 -12.71 -8.59
N LYS A 31 4.43 -12.19 -9.82
CA LYS A 31 3.29 -11.45 -10.39
C LYS A 31 2.14 -12.42 -10.73
N LEU A 32 0.91 -11.89 -10.83
CA LEU A 32 -0.28 -12.70 -11.15
C LEU A 32 -0.21 -13.37 -12.52
N SER A 33 0.46 -12.73 -13.49
CA SER A 33 0.64 -13.29 -14.84
C SER A 33 1.61 -14.48 -14.79
N PRO A 34 1.20 -15.69 -15.22
CA PRO A 34 2.07 -16.87 -15.26
C PRO A 34 3.27 -16.72 -16.19
N ARG A 35 3.20 -15.79 -17.16
CA ARG A 35 4.29 -15.51 -18.10
C ARG A 35 5.34 -14.58 -17.50
N ALA A 36 5.03 -13.91 -16.39
CA ALA A 36 5.95 -12.97 -15.78
C ALA A 36 7.05 -13.71 -15.02
N GLN A 37 8.30 -13.51 -15.44
CA GLN A 37 9.50 -13.99 -14.74
C GLN A 37 9.98 -13.01 -13.66
N SER A 38 9.17 -11.98 -13.36
CA SER A 38 9.51 -10.93 -12.39
C SER A 38 8.70 -11.08 -11.11
N SER A 39 9.28 -10.56 -10.05
CA SER A 39 8.74 -10.56 -8.69
C SER A 39 8.43 -9.16 -8.21
N LEU A 40 7.56 -9.10 -7.23
CA LEU A 40 7.27 -7.93 -6.42
C LEU A 40 7.91 -8.13 -5.06
N THR A 41 8.41 -7.05 -4.47
CA THR A 41 8.72 -7.00 -3.04
C THR A 41 7.60 -6.25 -2.35
N TYR A 42 7.14 -6.76 -1.21
CA TYR A 42 6.10 -6.13 -0.41
C TYR A 42 6.47 -6.20 1.07
N HIS A 43 5.93 -5.25 1.82
CA HIS A 43 6.09 -5.18 3.27
C HIS A 43 4.73 -5.38 3.94
N VAL A 44 4.75 -6.02 5.12
CA VAL A 44 3.63 -6.01 6.06
C VAL A 44 4.01 -5.10 7.23
N GLY A 45 3.20 -4.06 7.43
CA GLY A 45 3.32 -3.10 8.51
C GLY A 45 2.26 -3.36 9.57
N TYR A 46 2.57 -2.99 10.81
CA TYR A 46 1.64 -2.99 11.92
C TYR A 46 1.61 -1.62 12.59
N ASN A 47 0.41 -1.11 12.81
CA ASN A 47 0.22 0.13 13.57
C ASN A 47 -0.04 -0.24 15.04
N ASP A 48 0.92 0.03 15.91
CA ASP A 48 0.80 -0.32 17.33
C ASP A 48 -0.28 0.50 18.06
N LYS A 49 -0.69 1.67 17.54
CA LYS A 49 -1.77 2.49 18.12
C LYS A 49 -3.15 1.97 17.74
N SER A 50 -3.42 1.83 16.44
CA SER A 50 -4.72 1.37 15.93
C SER A 50 -4.86 -0.14 15.85
N LYS A 51 -3.81 -0.90 16.23
CA LYS A 51 -3.77 -2.37 16.26
C LYS A 51 -4.15 -3.01 14.92
N SER A 52 -3.68 -2.43 13.82
CA SER A 52 -4.10 -2.80 12.46
C SER A 52 -2.92 -3.13 11.54
N PHE A 53 -3.14 -4.10 10.66
CA PHE A 53 -2.17 -4.55 9.66
C PHE A 53 -2.31 -3.74 8.37
N HIS A 54 -1.19 -3.48 7.72
CA HIS A 54 -1.11 -2.77 6.44
C HIS A 54 -0.16 -3.49 5.50
N LEU A 55 -0.40 -3.37 4.20
CA LEU A 55 0.48 -3.89 3.15
C LEU A 55 0.87 -2.77 2.21
N ARG A 56 2.10 -2.84 1.69
CA ARG A 56 2.52 -1.99 0.56
C ARG A 56 3.47 -2.76 -0.35
N ILE A 57 3.50 -2.36 -1.62
CA ILE A 57 4.52 -2.81 -2.58
C ILE A 57 5.74 -1.89 -2.44
N THR A 58 6.94 -2.43 -2.53
CA THR A 58 8.19 -1.67 -2.34
C THR A 58 9.22 -1.87 -3.45
N ALA A 59 9.08 -2.92 -4.25
CA ALA A 59 9.87 -3.07 -5.47
C ALA A 59 9.14 -3.91 -6.52
N ASN A 60 9.51 -3.71 -7.77
CA ASN A 60 9.05 -4.50 -8.90
C ASN A 60 10.26 -4.81 -9.80
N SER A 61 10.73 -6.06 -9.79
CA SER A 61 11.96 -6.46 -10.51
C SER A 61 11.81 -6.49 -12.03
N GLY A 62 10.57 -6.50 -12.53
CA GLY A 62 10.30 -6.40 -13.98
C GLY A 62 10.20 -4.96 -14.49
N GLY A 63 10.49 -3.97 -13.65
CA GLY A 63 10.30 -2.56 -13.95
C GLY A 63 8.82 -2.15 -14.02
N GLY A 64 8.58 -0.90 -14.38
CA GLY A 64 7.24 -0.29 -14.39
C GLY A 64 6.87 0.37 -13.06
N PHE A 65 5.92 1.30 -13.12
CA PHE A 65 5.51 2.11 -11.99
C PHE A 65 4.60 1.33 -11.03
N PHE A 66 4.75 1.62 -9.74
CA PHE A 66 3.92 1.13 -8.66
C PHE A 66 3.84 2.21 -7.56
N SER A 67 2.89 2.06 -6.64
CA SER A 67 2.77 2.90 -5.46
C SER A 67 3.29 2.19 -4.21
N ASN A 68 3.98 2.97 -3.36
CA ASN A 68 4.40 2.57 -2.02
C ASN A 68 3.35 2.85 -0.94
N GLU A 69 2.15 3.27 -1.33
CA GLU A 69 1.04 3.52 -0.40
C GLU A 69 0.77 2.31 0.49
N TRP A 70 0.62 2.58 1.78
CA TRP A 70 0.16 1.60 2.76
C TRP A 70 -1.35 1.42 2.64
N ILE A 71 -1.78 0.19 2.40
CA ILE A 71 -3.19 -0.19 2.30
C ILE A 71 -3.57 -0.99 3.54
N ALA A 72 -4.60 -0.55 4.27
CA ALA A 72 -5.05 -1.23 5.48
C ALA A 72 -5.70 -2.58 5.14
N LEU A 73 -5.35 -3.62 5.90
CA LEU A 73 -5.94 -4.95 5.71
C LEU A 73 -7.46 -4.94 5.94
N ASN A 74 -7.95 -4.11 6.87
CA ASN A 74 -9.38 -4.00 7.13
C ASN A 74 -10.14 -3.46 5.91
N ASP A 75 -9.59 -2.47 5.21
CA ASP A 75 -10.20 -1.92 4.00
C ASP A 75 -10.20 -2.94 2.86
N ILE A 76 -9.11 -3.70 2.72
CA ILE A 76 -9.03 -4.83 1.78
C ILE A 76 -10.14 -5.84 2.06
N LEU A 77 -10.29 -6.27 3.32
CA LEU A 77 -11.29 -7.25 3.72
C LEU A 77 -12.72 -6.70 3.54
N GLY A 78 -12.96 -5.43 3.87
CA GLY A 78 -14.26 -4.78 3.67
C GLY A 78 -14.66 -4.72 2.18
N ILE A 79 -13.72 -4.43 1.29
CA ILE A 79 -13.97 -4.49 -0.16
C ILE A 79 -14.33 -5.91 -0.58
N ILE A 80 -13.60 -6.93 -0.13
CA ILE A 80 -13.89 -8.34 -0.48
C ILE A 80 -15.29 -8.74 -0.01
N GLU A 81 -15.63 -8.41 1.24
CA GLU A 81 -16.94 -8.70 1.83
C GLU A 81 -18.08 -8.05 1.03
N SER A 82 -17.92 -6.78 0.63
CA SER A 82 -18.91 -6.06 -0.17
C SER A 82 -19.09 -6.62 -1.60
N THR A 83 -18.07 -7.29 -2.15
CA THR A 83 -18.09 -7.80 -3.53
C THR A 83 -18.70 -9.21 -3.66
N ARG A 84 -19.05 -9.86 -2.53
CA ARG A 84 -19.45 -11.28 -2.35
C ARG A 84 -18.24 -12.22 -2.16
N SER A 85 -17.82 -12.37 -0.90
CA SER A 85 -16.66 -13.19 -0.48
C SER A 85 -16.75 -14.67 -0.86
N ASP A 86 -17.95 -15.18 -1.15
CA ASP A 86 -18.22 -16.56 -1.59
C ASP A 86 -18.02 -16.78 -3.10
N LYS A 87 -17.73 -15.72 -3.86
CA LYS A 87 -17.60 -15.79 -5.32
C LYS A 87 -16.25 -15.30 -5.82
N PRO A 88 -15.78 -15.83 -6.96
CA PRO A 88 -14.61 -15.30 -7.64
C PRO A 88 -14.76 -13.81 -7.96
N PHE A 89 -13.74 -13.02 -7.63
CA PHE A 89 -13.70 -11.58 -7.94
C PHE A 89 -12.38 -11.19 -8.62
N LYS A 90 -12.35 -10.01 -9.24
CA LYS A 90 -11.16 -9.45 -9.91
C LYS A 90 -10.42 -8.50 -9.00
N ALA A 91 -9.09 -8.48 -9.09
CA ALA A 91 -8.25 -7.54 -8.36
C ALA A 91 -8.62 -6.07 -8.62
N LEU A 92 -9.23 -5.75 -9.77
CA LEU A 92 -9.73 -4.41 -10.09
C LEU A 92 -10.61 -3.80 -9.00
N THR A 93 -11.28 -4.60 -8.17
CA THR A 93 -12.06 -4.12 -7.01
C THR A 93 -11.21 -3.33 -6.01
N PHE A 94 -9.91 -3.63 -5.90
CA PHE A 94 -8.98 -2.92 -5.01
C PHE A 94 -8.49 -1.58 -5.57
N LYS A 95 -8.84 -1.22 -6.81
CA LYS A 95 -8.39 0.03 -7.42
C LYS A 95 -8.81 1.26 -6.58
N THR A 96 -9.97 1.18 -5.93
CA THR A 96 -10.51 2.25 -5.08
C THR A 96 -9.71 2.48 -3.79
N LEU A 97 -8.86 1.52 -3.39
CA LEU A 97 -8.00 1.64 -2.21
C LEU A 97 -6.78 2.54 -2.45
N TYR A 98 -6.44 2.80 -3.71
CA TYR A 98 -5.28 3.60 -4.08
C TYR A 98 -5.67 5.03 -4.43
N GLN A 99 -4.90 6.00 -3.92
CA GLN A 99 -4.99 7.39 -4.36
C GLN A 99 -4.17 7.61 -5.63
N SER A 100 -3.04 6.90 -5.77
CA SER A 100 -2.22 6.97 -6.97
C SER A 100 -2.91 6.38 -8.20
N LYS A 101 -2.57 6.93 -9.37
CA LYS A 101 -3.11 6.52 -10.67
C LYS A 101 -2.38 5.33 -11.30
N GLY A 102 -1.65 4.55 -10.51
CA GLY A 102 -0.89 3.40 -11.01
C GLY A 102 -1.80 2.31 -11.55
N SER A 103 -1.77 2.06 -12.87
CA SER A 103 -2.72 1.18 -13.54
C SER A 103 -2.76 -0.23 -12.97
N ASN A 104 -1.64 -0.75 -12.45
CA ASN A 104 -1.51 -2.14 -12.01
C ASN A 104 -1.37 -2.31 -10.49
N ASN A 105 -1.54 -1.23 -9.70
CA ASN A 105 -1.36 -1.30 -8.25
C ASN A 105 -2.27 -2.36 -7.59
N HIS A 106 -3.50 -2.46 -8.06
CA HIS A 106 -4.48 -3.43 -7.58
C HIS A 106 -4.06 -4.89 -7.86
N ASP A 107 -3.48 -5.15 -9.03
CA ASP A 107 -2.95 -6.48 -9.38
C ASP A 107 -1.72 -6.83 -8.54
N PHE A 108 -0.86 -5.84 -8.26
CA PHE A 108 0.32 -6.04 -7.42
C PHE A 108 -0.06 -6.32 -5.96
N LEU A 109 -1.07 -5.61 -5.44
CA LEU A 109 -1.65 -5.91 -4.13
C LEU A 109 -2.21 -7.33 -4.09
N ALA A 110 -3.01 -7.72 -5.07
CA ALA A 110 -3.60 -9.05 -5.13
C ALA A 110 -2.54 -10.16 -5.25
N ALA A 111 -1.41 -9.90 -5.91
CA ALA A 111 -0.26 -10.80 -5.92
C ALA A 111 0.33 -11.00 -4.51
N ALA A 112 0.62 -9.90 -3.79
CA ALA A 112 1.11 -9.97 -2.42
C ALA A 112 0.13 -10.72 -1.49
N LEU A 113 -1.17 -10.46 -1.63
CA LEU A 113 -2.19 -11.18 -0.86
C LEU A 113 -2.27 -12.68 -1.20
N ARG A 114 -2.02 -13.08 -2.47
CA ARG A 114 -1.89 -14.50 -2.84
C ARG A 114 -0.67 -15.15 -2.20
N ALA A 115 0.47 -14.46 -2.17
CA ALA A 115 1.68 -14.97 -1.52
C ALA A 115 1.49 -15.21 -0.02
N GLU A 116 0.61 -14.43 0.62
CA GLU A 116 0.24 -14.57 2.03
C GLU A 116 -0.97 -15.51 2.25
N SER A 117 -1.47 -16.18 1.21
CA SER A 117 -2.66 -17.03 1.25
C SER A 117 -3.94 -16.33 1.76
N LEU A 118 -3.95 -14.99 1.74
CA LEU A 118 -5.15 -14.17 1.98
C LEU A 118 -6.09 -14.18 0.78
N LEU A 119 -5.55 -14.39 -0.41
CA LEU A 119 -6.30 -14.68 -1.62
C LEU A 119 -5.85 -16.00 -2.21
N LEU A 120 -6.79 -16.73 -2.81
CA LEU A 120 -6.52 -17.97 -3.52
C LEU A 120 -6.79 -17.79 -5.02
N PRO A 121 -5.99 -18.42 -5.90
CA PRO A 121 -6.30 -18.46 -7.32
C PRO A 121 -7.56 -19.29 -7.58
N VAL A 122 -8.27 -18.96 -8.66
CA VAL A 122 -9.46 -19.71 -9.11
C VAL A 122 -9.09 -20.53 -10.32
N GLU A 123 -9.39 -21.83 -10.28
CA GLU A 123 -9.10 -22.75 -11.38
C GLU A 123 -9.73 -22.23 -12.68
N LYS A 124 -8.97 -22.28 -13.78
CA LYS A 124 -9.37 -21.81 -15.12
C LYS A 124 -9.73 -20.31 -15.20
N GLN A 125 -9.53 -19.54 -14.14
CA GLN A 125 -9.74 -18.09 -14.10
C GLN A 125 -8.51 -17.37 -13.55
N LEU A 126 -7.51 -17.23 -14.40
CA LEU A 126 -6.13 -16.81 -14.06
C LEU A 126 -6.03 -15.58 -13.14
N MET A 127 -6.85 -14.57 -13.40
CA MET A 127 -6.88 -13.27 -12.70
C MET A 127 -8.10 -13.11 -11.78
N SER A 128 -8.75 -14.22 -11.42
CA SER A 128 -9.83 -14.23 -10.43
C SER A 128 -9.29 -14.72 -9.09
N HIS A 129 -9.91 -14.25 -8.00
CA HIS A 129 -9.49 -14.49 -6.64
C HIS A 129 -10.67 -14.96 -5.80
N MET A 130 -10.39 -15.84 -4.85
CA MET A 130 -11.27 -16.18 -3.73
C MET A 130 -10.62 -15.70 -2.44
N LEU A 131 -11.44 -15.41 -1.42
CA LEU A 131 -10.91 -15.14 -0.08
C LEU A 131 -10.25 -16.42 0.48
N GLY A 132 -9.03 -16.26 0.97
CA GLY A 132 -8.26 -17.34 1.62
C GLY A 132 -8.40 -17.31 3.14
N ASP A 133 -7.39 -17.85 3.84
CA ASP A 133 -7.42 -17.98 5.29
C ASP A 133 -6.86 -16.74 6.01
N GLY A 134 -7.74 -15.77 6.25
CA GLY A 134 -7.42 -14.57 7.03
C GLY A 134 -7.03 -14.85 8.49
N LYS A 135 -7.48 -15.97 9.08
CA LYS A 135 -7.16 -16.31 10.47
C LYS A 135 -5.71 -16.78 10.58
N SER A 136 -5.27 -17.65 9.69
CA SER A 136 -3.89 -18.14 9.64
C SER A 136 -2.91 -17.00 9.35
N PHE A 137 -3.24 -16.10 8.41
CA PHE A 137 -2.43 -14.90 8.19
C PHE A 137 -2.27 -14.06 9.47
N LYS A 138 -3.38 -13.72 10.13
CA LYS A 138 -3.35 -12.90 11.35
C LYS A 138 -2.56 -13.58 12.46
N ALA A 139 -2.70 -14.89 12.64
CA ALA A 139 -1.94 -15.65 13.63
C ALA A 139 -0.43 -15.59 13.35
N ALA A 140 -0.01 -15.79 12.10
CA ALA A 140 1.39 -15.68 11.70
C ALA A 140 1.95 -14.27 11.97
N MET A 141 1.21 -13.22 11.62
CA MET A 141 1.65 -11.84 11.87
C MET A 141 1.66 -11.47 13.36
N GLN A 142 0.72 -12.00 14.15
CA GLN A 142 0.69 -11.83 15.59
C GLN A 142 1.92 -12.44 16.27
N GLN A 143 2.41 -13.56 15.77
CA GLN A 143 3.66 -14.15 16.26
C GLN A 143 4.85 -13.20 16.04
N LEU A 144 4.97 -12.59 14.86
CA LEU A 144 6.02 -11.58 14.58
C LEU A 144 5.90 -10.34 15.48
N ILE A 145 4.67 -9.94 15.84
CA ILE A 145 4.44 -8.86 16.82
C ILE A 145 4.93 -9.29 18.21
N LYS A 146 4.60 -10.50 18.66
CA LYS A 146 5.02 -11.06 19.94
C LYS A 146 6.55 -11.15 20.04
N ASP A 147 7.20 -11.51 18.94
CA ASP A 147 8.65 -11.58 18.80
C ASP A 147 9.31 -10.19 18.64
N LYS A 148 8.51 -9.11 18.71
CA LYS A 148 8.93 -7.70 18.65
C LYS A 148 9.74 -7.38 17.39
N ILE A 149 9.44 -8.05 16.27
CA ILE A 149 10.12 -7.81 15.00
C ILE A 149 9.89 -6.37 14.55
N SER A 150 10.98 -5.67 14.24
CA SER A 150 10.94 -4.31 13.71
C SER A 150 12.03 -4.17 12.66
N LEU A 151 11.64 -4.19 11.39
CA LEU A 151 12.56 -4.09 10.25
C LEU A 151 12.73 -2.64 9.83
N ASP A 152 13.89 -2.33 9.28
CA ASP A 152 14.24 -1.02 8.72
C ASP A 152 13.30 -0.60 7.58
N ASP A 153 13.08 0.70 7.41
CA ASP A 153 12.29 1.26 6.30
C ASP A 153 13.16 2.02 5.31
N ASN A 154 13.99 1.29 4.55
CA ASN A 154 14.80 1.86 3.47
C ASN A 154 13.98 2.63 2.42
N VAL A 155 12.68 2.32 2.25
CA VAL A 155 11.81 3.02 1.31
C VAL A 155 11.49 4.42 1.83
N ALA A 156 11.07 4.53 3.10
CA ALA A 156 10.80 5.83 3.72
C ALA A 156 12.07 6.68 3.82
N GLU A 157 13.23 6.07 4.08
CA GLU A 157 14.51 6.76 4.07
C GLU A 157 14.86 7.32 2.69
N ALA A 158 14.72 6.51 1.64
CA ALA A 158 14.96 6.94 0.27
C ALA A 158 13.97 8.05 -0.17
N GLU A 159 12.70 7.95 0.23
CA GLU A 159 11.69 8.97 -0.06
C GLU A 159 12.01 10.30 0.63
N LYS A 160 12.42 10.28 1.91
CA LYS A 160 12.88 11.49 2.62
C LYS A 160 14.08 12.14 1.94
N ILE A 161 15.07 11.36 1.52
CA ILE A 161 16.24 11.87 0.79
C ILE A 161 15.81 12.51 -0.53
N LYS A 162 14.90 11.86 -1.27
CA LYS A 162 14.39 12.38 -2.54
C LYS A 162 13.58 13.66 -2.35
N GLU A 163 12.78 13.73 -1.31
CA GLU A 163 11.98 14.91 -0.97
C GLU A 163 12.87 16.09 -0.58
N ALA A 164 13.88 15.86 0.28
CA ALA A 164 14.85 16.89 0.64
C ALA A 164 15.59 17.44 -0.60
N LYS A 165 16.09 16.56 -1.47
CA LYS A 165 16.72 16.96 -2.75
C LYS A 165 15.77 17.73 -3.65
N ARG A 166 14.50 17.35 -3.71
CA ARG A 166 13.48 18.06 -4.49
C ARG A 166 13.22 19.45 -3.91
N ALA A 167 13.12 19.58 -2.59
CA ALA A 167 12.92 20.86 -1.93
C ALA A 167 14.10 21.81 -2.19
N GLU A 168 15.33 21.33 -2.05
CA GLU A 168 16.55 22.08 -2.36
C GLU A 168 16.57 22.57 -3.82
N LEU A 169 16.23 21.69 -4.77
CA LEU A 169 16.18 22.06 -6.20
C LEU A 169 15.12 23.13 -6.48
N ILE A 170 13.95 23.02 -5.85
CA ILE A 170 12.87 24.02 -5.99
C ILE A 170 13.34 25.38 -5.46
N GLU A 171 14.02 25.45 -4.32
CA GLU A 171 14.55 26.69 -3.78
C GLU A 171 15.68 27.28 -4.65
N ALA A 172 16.57 26.44 -5.17
CA ALA A 172 17.61 26.88 -6.13
C ALA A 172 17.01 27.44 -7.43
N MET A 173 15.94 26.82 -7.96
CA MET A 173 15.20 27.32 -9.12
C MET A 173 14.51 28.66 -8.85
N LYS A 174 13.92 28.85 -7.67
CA LYS A 174 13.31 30.15 -7.28
C LYS A 174 14.37 31.24 -7.12
N ALA A 175 15.53 30.93 -6.52
CA ALA A 175 16.60 31.90 -6.31
C ALA A 175 17.23 32.35 -7.63
N SER A 176 17.40 31.45 -8.60
CA SER A 176 17.92 31.77 -9.93
C SER A 176 16.92 32.56 -10.78
N ALA A 177 15.61 32.31 -10.64
CA ALA A 177 14.57 33.11 -11.32
C ALA A 177 14.55 34.58 -10.84
N LYS A 178 14.81 34.84 -9.55
CA LYS A 178 14.88 36.22 -8.99
C LYS A 178 16.14 37.00 -9.39
N LYS A 179 17.22 36.32 -9.77
CA LYS A 179 18.51 36.94 -10.16
C LYS A 179 18.61 37.28 -11.65
N LYS A 180 17.60 36.95 -12.46
CA LYS A 180 17.62 37.25 -13.90
C LYS A 180 17.38 38.76 -14.08
N PRO A 181 18.37 39.54 -14.55
CA PRO A 181 18.17 40.98 -14.75
C PRO A 181 17.13 41.17 -15.86
N THR A 182 16.14 42.03 -15.59
CA THR A 182 15.25 42.58 -16.62
C THR A 182 16.14 43.33 -17.62
N SER A 183 16.37 42.75 -18.80
CA SER A 183 17.09 43.48 -19.85
C SER A 183 16.21 44.66 -20.28
N LYS A 184 16.81 45.86 -20.25
CA LYS A 184 16.28 47.06 -20.89
C LYS A 184 16.52 46.99 -22.39
#